data_AF-A0A662IWD8-F1
#
_entry.id   AF-A0A662IWD8-F1
#
_cell.length_a   1.000
_cell.length_b   1.000
_cell.length_c   1.000
_cell.angle_alpha   90.00
_cell.angle_beta   90.00
_cell.angle_gamma   90.00
#
_symmetry.space_group_name_H-M   'P 1'
#
loop_
_entity.id
_entity.type
_entity.pdbx_description
1 polymer ?
#
loop_
_entity_poly.entity_id
_entity_poly.type
_entity_poly.pdbx_seq_one_letter_code
_entity_poly.pdbx_strand_id
1 'polypeptide(L)' 'MTTLTIVDCRGKERMEISRYNGDVLLSFKDRQGNILFQFAMKMTENSERHYQKVIQCFKLLKMYIEG' A
#
# COMPACT_ATOMS: atom_id res chain seq x y z
N MET A 1 13.00 -4.98 5.98
CA MET A 1 11.60 -4.65 5.61
C MET A 1 11.65 -3.56 4.56
N THR A 2 11.10 -3.82 3.37
CA THR A 2 11.09 -2.86 2.26
C THR A 2 9.70 -2.24 2.20
N THR A 3 9.57 -1.00 2.66
CA THR A 3 8.31 -0.25 2.65
C THR A 3 8.25 0.58 1.37
N LEU A 4 7.17 0.44 0.60
CA LEU A 4 6.94 1.26 -0.59
C LEU A 4 5.80 2.24 -0.28
N THR A 5 6.12 3.53 -0.15
CA THR A 5 5.12 4.60 0.00
C THR A 5 4.47 4.83 -1.35
N ILE A 6 3.21 4.44 -1.50
CA ILE A 6 2.44 4.62 -2.72
C ILE A 6 1.14 5.28 -2.31
N VAL A 7 0.98 6.55 -2.74
CA VAL A 7 -0.24 7.38 -2.82
C VAL A 7 -0.33 8.53 -1.81
N ASP A 8 -0.49 9.74 -2.38
CA ASP A 8 -0.89 10.99 -1.72
C ASP A 8 -2.34 11.26 -2.18
N CYS A 9 -3.33 10.76 -1.43
CA CYS A 9 -4.73 11.01 -1.74
C CYS A 9 -5.06 12.42 -1.26
N ARG A 10 -5.05 13.38 -2.18
CA ARG A 10 -5.54 14.77 -2.06
C ARG A 10 -5.86 15.21 -0.63
N GLY A 11 -4.82 15.59 0.11
CA GLY A 11 -4.97 16.54 1.21
C GLY A 11 -4.01 16.39 2.36
N LYS A 12 -3.78 15.19 2.91
CA LYS A 12 -3.05 15.02 4.20
C LYS A 12 -2.57 13.59 4.50
N GLU A 13 -2.79 12.63 3.60
CA GLU A 13 -2.63 11.20 3.92
C GLU A 13 -1.65 10.51 2.97
N ARG A 14 -0.75 9.69 3.53
CA ARG A 14 0.22 8.85 2.81
C ARG A 14 -0.20 7.40 2.94
N MET A 15 -0.33 6.69 1.83
CA MET A 15 -0.46 5.22 1.87
C MET A 15 0.93 4.55 1.76
N GLU A 16 1.18 3.60 2.64
CA GLU A 16 2.36 2.73 2.65
C GLU A 16 1.93 1.30 2.41
N ILE A 17 2.64 0.62 1.50
CA ILE A 17 2.47 -0.79 1.20
C ILE A 17 3.68 -1.54 1.75
N SER A 18 3.43 -2.54 2.58
CA SER A 18 4.46 -3.40 3.15
C SER A 18 4.03 -4.87 3.13
N ARG A 19 5.00 -5.76 3.30
CA ARG A 19 4.76 -7.20 3.42
C ARG A 19 4.85 -7.60 4.89
N TYR A 20 3.82 -8.28 5.38
CA TYR A 20 3.77 -8.76 6.76
C TYR A 20 3.29 -10.22 6.79
N ASN A 21 4.13 -11.13 7.26
CA ASN A 21 3.83 -12.58 7.31
C ASN A 21 3.34 -13.20 5.99
N GLY A 22 3.73 -12.62 4.85
CA GLY A 22 3.30 -13.08 3.53
C GLY A 22 2.09 -12.36 2.95
N ASP A 23 1.39 -11.59 3.77
CA ASP A 23 0.27 -10.76 3.37
C ASP A 23 0.74 -9.35 2.97
N VAL A 24 -0.15 -8.64 2.28
CA VAL A 24 0.07 -7.23 1.91
C VAL A 24 -0.62 -6.34 2.94
N LEU A 25 0.12 -5.43 3.54
CA LEU A 25 -0.38 -4.48 4.51
C LEU A 25 -0.41 -3.08 3.88
N LEU A 26 -1.60 -2.50 3.80
CA LEU A 26 -1.87 -1.16 3.32
C LEU A 26 -2.11 -0.26 4.52
N SER A 27 -1.21 0.69 4.78
CA SER A 27 -1.29 1.59 5.93
C SER A 27 -1.49 3.01 5.44
N PHE A 28 -2.57 3.65 5.84
CA PHE A 28 -2.83 5.05 5.53
C PHE A 28 -2.48 5.88 6.76
N LYS A 29 -1.55 6.82 6.56
CA LYS A 29 -0.97 7.61 7.62
C LYS A 29 -1.21 9.08 7.39
N ASP A 30 -1.38 9.84 8.47
CA ASP A 30 -1.37 11.29 8.38
C ASP A 30 0.04 11.85 8.10
N ARG A 31 0.17 13.17 8.04
CA ARG A 31 1.48 13.85 7.83
C ARG A 31 2.49 13.62 8.95
N GLN A 32 2.04 13.28 10.15
CA GLN A 32 2.87 13.04 11.33
C GLN A 32 3.34 11.57 11.40
N GLY A 33 2.78 10.71 10.55
CA GLY A 33 3.08 9.29 10.48
C GLY A 33 2.16 8.41 11.33
N ASN A 34 1.12 8.99 11.95
CA ASN A 34 0.13 8.23 12.70
C ASN A 34 -0.73 7.43 11.73
N ILE A 35 -0.97 6.16 12.04
CA ILE A 35 -1.86 5.31 11.25
C ILE A 35 -3.29 5.76 11.51
N LEU A 36 -3.98 6.20 10.45
CA LEU A 36 -5.39 6.53 10.49
C LEU A 36 -6.23 5.27 10.30
N PHE A 37 -5.84 4.44 9.33
CA PHE A 37 -6.46 3.16 9.05
C PHE A 37 -5.49 2.21 8.36
N GLN A 38 -5.72 0.92 8.55
CA GLN A 38 -4.86 -0.14 8.03
C GLN A 38 -5.69 -1.33 7.58
N PHE A 39 -5.34 -1.86 6.41
CA PHE A 39 -5.96 -3.06 5.85
C PHE A 39 -4.89 -4.10 5.57
N ALA A 40 -5.14 -5.33 5.99
CA ALA A 40 -4.35 -6.49 5.58
C ALA A 40 -5.10 -7.21 4.46
N MET A 41 -4.44 -7.37 3.31
CA MET A 41 -4.91 -8.21 2.23
C MET A 41 -4.21 -9.56 2.35
N LYS A 42 -4.99 -10.56 2.76
CA LYS A 42 -4.50 -11.93 2.88
C LYS A 42 -4.15 -12.47 1.51
N MET A 43 -2.90 -12.89 1.34
CA MET A 43 -2.45 -13.48 0.09
C MET A 43 -2.68 -14.99 0.16
N THR A 44 -3.47 -15.53 -0.78
CA THR A 44 -3.64 -16.99 -0.92
C THR A 44 -2.36 -17.67 -1.37
N GLU A 45 -1.54 -16.96 -2.15
CA GLU A 45 -0.23 -17.42 -2.59
C GLU A 45 0.87 -16.42 -2.18
N ASN A 46 1.79 -16.90 -1.35
CA ASN A 46 2.87 -16.10 -0.80
C ASN A 46 4.09 -16.06 -1.73
N SER A 47 3.90 -15.57 -2.96
CA SER A 47 4.94 -15.46 -3.99
C SER A 47 5.36 -14.01 -4.19
N GLU A 48 6.67 -13.77 -4.34
CA GLU A 48 7.22 -12.44 -4.65
C GLU A 48 6.61 -11.86 -5.94
N ARG A 49 6.36 -12.71 -6.94
CA ARG A 49 5.73 -12.28 -8.20
C ARG A 49 4.32 -11.71 -7.97
N HIS A 50 3.55 -12.32 -7.08
CA HIS A 50 2.21 -11.85 -6.75
C HIS A 50 2.27 -10.54 -5.97
N TYR A 51 3.19 -10.42 -5.01
CA TYR A 51 3.42 -9.17 -4.27
C TYR A 51 3.76 -8.00 -5.20
N GLN A 52 4.68 -8.21 -6.16
CA GLN A 52 5.04 -7.18 -7.15
C GLN A 52 3.85 -6.76 -8.03
N LYS A 53 2.99 -7.71 -8.45
CA LYS A 53 1.77 -7.38 -9.21
C LYS A 53 0.79 -6.53 -8.39
N VAL A 54 0.59 -6.85 -7.11
CA VAL A 54 -0.27 -6.06 -6.21
C VAL A 54 0.27 -4.64 -6.09
N ILE A 55 1.58 -4.47 -5.86
CA ILE A 55 2.23 -3.15 -5.85
C ILE A 55 1.99 -2.39 -7.16
N GLN A 56 2.13 -3.06 -8.31
CA GLN A 56 1.86 -2.44 -9.62
C GLN A 56 0.41 -2.00 -9.77
N CYS A 57 -0.57 -2.80 -9.35
CA CYS A 57 -1.98 -2.42 -9.37
C CYS A 57 -2.25 -1.14 -8.56
N PHE A 58 -1.69 -1.02 -7.35
CA PHE A 58 -1.85 0.18 -6.54
C PHE A 58 -1.17 1.42 -7.14
N LYS A 59 -0.01 1.25 -7.78
CA LYS A 59 0.63 2.34 -8.54
C LYS A 59 -0.24 2.84 -9.69
N LEU A 60 -0.91 1.93 -10.42
CA LEU A 60 -1.83 2.29 -11.50
C LEU A 60 -3.09 2.98 -10.97
N LEU A 61 -3.70 2.44 -9.90
CA LEU A 61 -4.87 3.05 -9.25
C LEU A 61 -4.61 4.50 -8.82
N LYS A 62 -3.41 4.78 -8.28
CA LYS A 62 -2.96 6.15 -7.98
C LYS A 62 -3.11 7.08 -9.18
N MET A 63 -2.57 6.66 -10.33
CA MET A 63 -2.55 7.47 -11.54
C MET A 63 -3.96 7.82 -12.04
N TYR A 64 -4.91 6.89 -11.89
CA TYR A 64 -6.31 7.12 -12.26
C TYR A 64 -7.06 8.08 -11.32
N ILE A 65 -6.71 8.12 -10.03
CA ILE A 65 -7.36 9.00 -9.04
C ILE A 65 -6.82 10.44 -9.13
N GLU A 66 -5.55 10.60 -9.50
CA GLU A 66 -4.90 11.90 -9.64
C GLU A 66 -5.12 12.55 -11.02
N GLY A 67 -5.48 11.75 -12.04
CA GLY A 67 -5.76 12.18 -13.42
C GLY A 67 -7.13 12.79 -13.65
#